data_AF-A0A8J7YLG9-F1
#
_entry.id   AF-A0A8J7YLG9-F1
#
_cell.length_a   1.000
_cell.length_b   1.000
_cell.length_c   1.000
_cell.angle_alpha   90.00
_cell.angle_beta   90.00
_cell.angle_gamma   90.00
#
_symmetry.space_group_name_H-M   'P 1'
#
loop_
_entity.id
_entity.type
_entity.pdbx_description
1 polymer ?
#
loop_
_entity_poly.entity_id
_entity_poly.type
_entity_poly.pdbx_seq_one_letter_code
_entity_poly.pdbx_strand_id
1 'polypeptide(L)'
;LTGSETLMAGSRRSAIRTVEKGPRTTGDFLPDDVTGAVGERVDWKGWHAVVDSKGRIPWETREETFWGKAWHPLVLASNDTPSGYLATLRQKMIPYLVTGSGQVDLGWSMAKLHTKLGINSIASLGGSRLNGALLRAGLFDEVSVVLVPMLAGGEMTPTSFECRDLELNEMPVALRLLSSEVQDDGSVWLRYLRKPT
;
A
#
# COMPACT_ATOMS: atom_id res chain seq x y z
N LEU A 1 -6.41 2.15 -10.60
CA LEU A 1 -5.37 1.09 -10.73
C LEU A 1 -5.97 -0.12 -11.44
N THR A 2 -5.29 -0.68 -12.46
CA THR A 2 -5.81 -1.80 -13.28
C THR A 2 -5.06 -3.11 -13.08
N GLY A 3 -4.17 -3.19 -12.08
CA GLY A 3 -3.42 -4.39 -11.68
C GLY A 3 -3.41 -4.57 -10.16
N SER A 4 -3.01 -5.76 -9.72
CA SER A 4 -2.87 -6.16 -8.31
C SER A 4 -1.52 -5.67 -7.78
N GLU A 5 -1.53 -4.72 -6.85
CA GLU A 5 -0.29 -4.15 -6.30
C GLU A 5 -0.31 -4.16 -4.76
N THR A 6 0.87 -4.40 -4.19
CA THR A 6 1.07 -4.80 -2.79
C THR A 6 1.58 -3.66 -1.91
N LEU A 7 1.00 -3.53 -0.71
CA LEU A 7 1.45 -2.71 0.41
C LEU A 7 1.75 -3.63 1.60
N MET A 8 2.89 -3.44 2.26
CA MET A 8 3.21 -4.11 3.52
C MET A 8 3.06 -3.12 4.65
N ALA A 9 2.24 -3.42 5.65
CA ALA A 9 1.99 -2.51 6.77
C ALA A 9 2.50 -3.09 8.09
N GLY A 10 3.31 -2.31 8.80
CA GLY A 10 3.88 -2.66 10.10
C GLY A 10 3.43 -1.70 11.19
N SER A 11 3.27 -2.20 12.42
CA SER A 11 2.96 -1.37 13.58
C SER A 11 4.24 -0.76 14.16
N ARG A 12 4.39 0.57 14.08
CA ARG A 12 5.21 1.36 15.01
C ARG A 12 4.37 2.55 15.48
N ARG A 13 4.37 2.82 16.78
CA ARG A 13 3.70 4.00 17.35
C ARG A 13 4.54 5.24 17.08
N SER A 14 3.97 6.22 16.38
CA SER A 14 4.39 7.63 16.44
C SER A 14 3.17 8.50 16.07
N ALA A 15 3.18 9.73 16.57
CA ALA A 15 2.02 10.62 16.65
C ALA A 15 1.75 11.43 15.37
N ILE A 16 0.48 11.89 15.25
CA ILE A 16 -0.07 12.95 14.36
C ILE A 16 -0.49 12.40 12.97
N ARG A 17 -1.66 12.68 12.35
CA ARG A 17 -2.57 13.84 12.27
C ARG A 17 -4.02 13.34 12.17
N THR A 18 -4.98 14.02 12.80
CA THR A 18 -6.41 13.67 12.74
C THR A 18 -6.98 13.99 11.36
N VAL A 19 -7.56 12.99 10.68
CA VAL A 19 -8.33 13.16 9.44
C VAL A 19 -9.82 13.11 9.76
N GLU A 20 -10.58 14.05 9.22
CA GLU A 20 -12.04 14.16 9.42
C GLU A 20 -12.80 12.93 8.91
N LYS A 21 -13.85 12.55 9.65
CA LYS A 21 -14.72 11.41 9.34
C LYS A 21 -15.57 11.70 8.09
N GLY A 22 -15.22 11.11 6.96
CA GLY A 22 -16.12 11.06 5.82
C GLY A 22 -17.24 10.01 5.96
N PRO A 23 -18.18 9.94 4.98
CA PRO A 23 -19.31 9.00 4.97
C PRO A 23 -18.98 7.55 5.38
N ARG A 24 -19.86 6.95 6.19
CA ARG A 24 -19.80 5.52 6.55
C ARG A 24 -20.08 4.67 5.30
N THR A 25 -19.11 3.89 4.85
CA THR A 25 -19.35 2.79 3.89
C THR A 25 -19.53 1.48 4.67
N THR A 26 -20.71 0.87 4.55
CA THR A 26 -21.19 -0.30 5.32
C THR A 26 -20.70 -1.65 4.77
N GLY A 27 -19.57 -1.68 4.07
CA GLY A 27 -19.09 -2.86 3.32
C GLY A 27 -17.93 -3.65 3.93
N ASP A 28 -17.18 -3.08 4.87
CA ASP A 28 -15.94 -3.67 5.41
C ASP A 28 -16.18 -5.04 6.07
N PHE A 29 -15.16 -5.91 6.03
CA PHE A 29 -15.16 -7.18 6.75
C PHE A 29 -13.83 -7.35 7.46
N LEU A 30 -13.87 -7.40 8.79
CA LEU A 30 -12.71 -7.51 9.67
C LEU A 30 -13.04 -8.58 10.71
N PRO A 31 -12.62 -9.84 10.51
CA PRO A 31 -12.94 -10.92 11.42
C PRO A 31 -12.06 -10.82 12.68
N ASP A 32 -12.69 -10.91 13.86
CA ASP A 32 -12.07 -10.64 15.16
C ASP A 32 -10.90 -11.58 15.49
N ASP A 33 -10.92 -12.81 14.98
CA ASP A 33 -9.82 -13.78 15.15
C ASP A 33 -8.52 -13.35 14.44
N VAL A 34 -8.64 -12.50 13.40
CA VAL A 34 -7.50 -11.97 12.64
C VAL A 34 -7.12 -10.57 13.12
N THR A 35 -8.10 -9.72 13.44
CA THR A 35 -7.87 -8.32 13.86
C THR A 35 -7.60 -8.16 15.35
N GLY A 36 -8.05 -9.09 16.19
CA GLY A 36 -7.80 -9.12 17.62
C GLY A 36 -6.45 -9.73 18.01
N ALA A 37 -5.84 -10.54 17.13
CA ALA A 37 -4.53 -11.17 17.34
C ALA A 37 -3.33 -10.19 17.22
N VAL A 38 -3.63 -8.90 17.03
CA VAL A 38 -2.69 -7.82 16.76
C VAL A 38 -1.91 -7.47 18.04
N GLY A 39 -0.89 -8.28 18.36
CA GLY A 39 0.09 -8.03 19.42
C GLY A 39 0.37 -9.22 20.33
N GLU A 40 -0.37 -10.32 20.16
CA GLU A 40 -0.32 -11.49 21.06
C GLU A 40 0.46 -12.69 20.49
N ARG A 41 0.66 -12.75 19.17
CA ARG A 41 1.42 -13.82 18.50
C ARG A 41 2.87 -13.40 18.20
N VAL A 42 3.83 -14.24 18.60
CA VAL A 42 5.28 -13.95 18.57
C VAL A 42 5.87 -13.99 17.15
N ASP A 43 5.18 -14.63 16.21
CA ASP A 43 5.51 -14.81 14.79
C ASP A 43 4.79 -13.80 13.86
N TRP A 44 3.91 -12.98 14.42
CA TRP A 44 3.03 -12.06 13.71
C TRP A 44 3.72 -10.72 13.43
N LYS A 45 3.90 -10.36 12.16
CA LYS A 45 4.66 -9.15 11.77
C LYS A 45 3.82 -7.98 11.26
N GLY A 46 2.60 -8.22 10.77
CA GLY A 46 1.73 -7.17 10.24
C GLY A 46 0.80 -7.63 9.13
N TRP A 47 0.44 -6.68 8.26
CA TRP A 47 -0.54 -6.86 7.20
C TRP A 47 0.12 -6.84 5.83
N HIS A 48 -0.29 -7.75 4.96
CA HIS A 48 -0.08 -7.67 3.52
C HIS A 48 -1.34 -7.07 2.90
N ALA A 49 -1.39 -5.75 2.79
CA ALA A 49 -2.52 -5.04 2.23
C ALA A 49 -2.42 -5.01 0.70
N VAL A 50 -3.46 -5.43 -0.01
CA VAL A 50 -3.44 -5.50 -1.48
C VAL A 50 -4.59 -4.71 -2.08
N VAL A 51 -4.27 -3.82 -3.02
CA VAL A 51 -5.27 -3.01 -3.73
C VAL A 51 -5.88 -3.82 -4.86
N ASP A 52 -7.15 -4.21 -4.73
CA ASP A 52 -7.85 -5.01 -5.72
C ASP A 52 -9.30 -4.54 -5.93
N SER A 53 -9.45 -3.41 -6.62
CA SER A 53 -10.76 -2.84 -6.93
C SER A 53 -11.64 -3.75 -7.80
N LYS A 54 -11.03 -4.68 -8.54
CA LYS A 54 -11.72 -5.52 -9.53
C LYS A 54 -11.93 -6.97 -9.07
N GLY A 55 -11.45 -7.33 -7.89
CA GLY A 55 -11.59 -8.67 -7.31
C GLY A 55 -10.95 -9.77 -8.15
N ARG A 56 -9.70 -9.56 -8.58
CA ARG A 56 -9.00 -10.44 -9.51
C ARG A 56 -8.08 -11.45 -8.84
N ILE A 57 -7.68 -11.22 -7.59
CA ILE A 57 -6.69 -12.05 -6.92
C ILE A 57 -7.36 -13.30 -6.35
N PRO A 58 -7.03 -14.51 -6.83
CA PRO A 58 -7.62 -15.75 -6.33
C PRO A 58 -6.94 -16.14 -5.01
N TRP A 59 -7.42 -15.62 -3.89
CA TRP A 59 -6.81 -15.93 -2.60
C TRP A 59 -7.01 -17.39 -2.17
N GLU A 60 -5.91 -18.03 -1.79
CA GLU A 60 -5.90 -19.43 -1.36
C GLU A 60 -5.67 -19.58 0.15
N THR A 61 -4.82 -18.74 0.73
CA THR A 61 -4.41 -18.82 2.14
C THR A 61 -4.80 -17.57 2.93
N ARG A 62 -4.90 -17.72 4.26
CA ARG A 62 -5.13 -16.62 5.23
C ARG A 62 -3.82 -16.09 5.82
N GLU A 63 -2.70 -16.65 5.40
CA GLU A 63 -1.36 -16.32 5.86
C GLU A 63 -0.39 -16.56 4.71
N GLU A 64 0.55 -15.62 4.55
CA GLU A 64 1.61 -15.70 3.56
C GLU A 64 2.95 -15.49 4.25
N THR A 65 3.97 -16.23 3.81
CA THR A 65 5.31 -16.11 4.36
C THR A 65 6.20 -15.33 3.40
N PHE A 66 6.65 -14.15 3.83
CA PHE A 66 7.62 -13.33 3.11
C PHE A 66 8.84 -13.07 4.00
N TRP A 67 10.04 -13.25 3.45
CA TRP A 67 11.31 -13.10 4.17
C TRP A 67 11.36 -13.87 5.50
N GLY A 68 10.80 -15.09 5.50
CA GLY A 68 10.75 -15.96 6.67
C GLY A 68 9.80 -15.50 7.78
N LYS A 69 8.81 -14.65 7.45
CA LYS A 69 7.84 -14.11 8.43
C LYS A 69 6.42 -14.19 7.91
N ALA A 70 5.48 -14.48 8.81
CA ALA A 70 4.06 -14.57 8.52
C ALA A 70 3.40 -13.19 8.41
N TRP A 71 2.54 -13.05 7.39
CA TRP A 71 1.76 -11.85 7.10
C TRP A 71 0.31 -12.26 6.81
N HIS A 72 -0.64 -11.45 7.29
CA HIS A 72 -2.06 -11.67 6.96
C HIS A 72 -2.47 -10.83 5.75
N PRO A 73 -3.07 -11.45 4.72
CA PRO A 73 -3.71 -10.74 3.63
C PRO A 73 -4.79 -9.79 4.15
N LEU A 74 -4.84 -8.59 3.58
CA LEU A 74 -5.90 -7.61 3.77
C LEU A 74 -6.25 -6.99 2.42
N VAL A 75 -7.47 -7.16 1.94
CA VAL A 75 -7.85 -6.62 0.63
C VAL A 75 -8.39 -5.20 0.77
N LEU A 76 -7.84 -4.26 0.01
CA LEU A 76 -8.42 -2.95 -0.21
C LEU A 76 -9.29 -3.03 -1.47
N ALA A 77 -10.60 -3.02 -1.26
CA ALA A 77 -11.63 -3.13 -2.29
C ALA A 77 -12.34 -1.78 -2.53
N SER A 78 -13.04 -1.67 -3.65
CA SER A 78 -13.93 -0.53 -3.94
C SER A 78 -15.40 -0.92 -3.81
N ASN A 79 -16.29 0.07 -3.78
CA ASN A 79 -17.74 -0.19 -3.79
C ASN A 79 -18.20 -0.95 -5.04
N ASP A 80 -17.39 -0.94 -6.10
CA ASP A 80 -17.67 -1.60 -7.38
C ASP A 80 -16.99 -2.98 -7.48
N THR A 81 -16.26 -3.41 -6.45
CA THR A 81 -15.68 -4.75 -6.39
C THR A 81 -16.79 -5.80 -6.44
N PRO A 82 -16.69 -6.85 -7.29
CA PRO A 82 -17.75 -7.83 -7.46
C PRO A 82 -18.21 -8.46 -6.14
N SER A 83 -19.50 -8.46 -5.87
CA SER A 83 -20.06 -8.98 -4.62
C SER A 83 -19.75 -10.47 -4.40
N GLY A 84 -19.72 -11.27 -5.47
CA GLY A 84 -19.32 -12.68 -5.41
C GLY A 84 -17.85 -12.88 -4.99
N TYR A 85 -16.98 -11.94 -5.36
CA TYR A 85 -15.60 -11.93 -4.89
C TYR A 85 -15.52 -11.61 -3.39
N LEU A 86 -16.22 -10.56 -2.94
CA LEU A 86 -16.28 -10.21 -1.51
C LEU A 86 -16.89 -11.34 -0.67
N ALA A 87 -17.89 -12.05 -1.18
CA ALA A 87 -18.46 -13.23 -0.53
C ALA A 87 -17.42 -14.35 -0.38
N THR A 88 -16.60 -14.59 -1.41
CA THR A 88 -15.49 -15.55 -1.36
C THR A 88 -14.46 -15.17 -0.30
N LEU A 89 -14.10 -13.87 -0.20
CA LEU A 89 -13.20 -13.39 0.86
C LEU A 89 -13.78 -13.63 2.26
N ARG A 90 -15.08 -13.37 2.45
CA ARG A 90 -15.78 -13.66 3.73
C ARG A 90 -15.75 -15.13 4.09
N GLN A 91 -16.07 -16.01 3.13
CA GLN A 91 -16.03 -17.46 3.34
C GLN A 91 -14.63 -17.96 3.72
N LYS A 92 -13.60 -17.38 3.11
CA LYS A 92 -12.19 -17.67 3.41
C LYS A 92 -11.68 -16.89 4.62
N MET A 93 -12.52 -16.07 5.26
CA MET A 93 -12.16 -15.26 6.41
C MET A 93 -10.93 -14.37 6.17
N ILE A 94 -10.85 -13.81 4.96
CA ILE A 94 -9.83 -12.83 4.55
C ILE A 94 -10.41 -11.44 4.76
N PRO A 95 -9.79 -10.58 5.59
CA PRO A 95 -10.30 -9.26 5.85
C PRO A 95 -10.23 -8.38 4.61
N TYR A 96 -11.14 -7.42 4.53
CA TYR A 96 -11.11 -6.38 3.51
C TYR A 96 -11.75 -5.07 3.95
N LEU A 97 -11.27 -3.98 3.36
CA LEU A 97 -11.79 -2.63 3.54
C LEU A 97 -12.32 -2.11 2.21
N VAL A 98 -13.52 -1.54 2.21
CA VAL A 98 -14.18 -1.00 1.02
C VAL A 98 -14.10 0.52 1.01
N THR A 99 -13.44 1.10 0.01
CA THR A 99 -13.29 2.56 -0.16
C THR A 99 -13.36 2.98 -1.62
N GLY A 100 -13.90 4.18 -1.89
CA GLY A 100 -14.05 4.69 -3.25
C GLY A 100 -15.11 3.96 -4.10
N SER A 101 -15.41 4.51 -5.26
CA SER A 101 -16.28 3.92 -6.29
C SER A 101 -15.54 3.95 -7.62
N GLY A 102 -15.75 2.94 -8.46
CA GLY A 102 -14.92 2.62 -9.63
C GLY A 102 -13.54 2.05 -9.27
N GLN A 103 -12.82 2.71 -8.36
CA GLN A 103 -11.52 2.29 -7.86
C GLN A 103 -11.39 2.54 -6.36
N VAL A 104 -10.41 1.87 -5.75
CA VAL A 104 -10.04 2.07 -4.35
C VAL A 104 -9.58 3.50 -4.13
N ASP A 105 -10.10 4.13 -3.08
CA ASP A 105 -9.61 5.41 -2.60
C ASP A 105 -8.46 5.15 -1.60
N LEU A 106 -7.23 5.43 -2.04
CA LEU A 106 -6.04 5.18 -1.23
C LEU A 106 -6.01 6.02 0.04
N GLY A 107 -6.42 7.29 0.00
CA GLY A 107 -6.38 8.18 1.17
C GLY A 107 -7.33 7.71 2.25
N TRP A 108 -8.55 7.34 1.85
CA TRP A 108 -9.53 6.73 2.74
C TRP A 108 -9.13 5.35 3.23
N SER A 109 -8.46 4.57 2.39
CA SER A 109 -7.91 3.28 2.82
C SER A 109 -6.89 3.49 3.92
N MET A 110 -5.94 4.42 3.77
CA MET A 110 -4.98 4.74 4.84
C MET A 110 -5.66 5.20 6.13
N ALA A 111 -6.69 6.06 6.02
CA ALA A 111 -7.46 6.50 7.18
C ALA A 111 -8.17 5.32 7.89
N LYS A 112 -8.74 4.37 7.14
CA LYS A 112 -9.35 3.16 7.71
C LYS A 112 -8.31 2.23 8.33
N LEU A 113 -7.18 2.00 7.67
CA LEU A 113 -6.07 1.19 8.20
C LEU A 113 -5.59 1.74 9.55
N HIS A 114 -5.43 3.06 9.65
CA HIS A 114 -5.09 3.72 10.91
C HIS A 114 -6.20 3.58 11.96
N THR A 115 -7.42 3.99 11.64
CA THR A 115 -8.51 4.07 12.63
C THR A 115 -9.07 2.71 13.08
N LYS A 116 -9.02 1.69 12.21
CA LYS A 116 -9.58 0.37 12.50
C LYS A 116 -8.54 -0.66 12.92
N LEU A 117 -7.30 -0.55 12.44
CA LEU A 117 -6.26 -1.55 12.67
C LEU A 117 -5.02 -0.96 13.39
N GLY A 118 -5.01 0.34 13.73
CA GLY A 118 -3.90 0.98 14.42
C GLY A 118 -2.61 1.05 13.61
N ILE A 119 -2.69 0.93 12.28
CA ILE A 119 -1.55 0.95 11.38
C ILE A 119 -1.08 2.39 11.19
N ASN A 120 0.17 2.67 11.54
CA ASN A 120 0.77 4.00 11.39
C ASN A 120 1.89 4.05 10.34
N SER A 121 2.32 2.90 9.82
CA SER A 121 3.42 2.83 8.85
C SER A 121 3.13 1.78 7.80
N ILE A 122 3.32 2.17 6.54
CA ILE A 122 3.10 1.32 5.37
C ILE A 122 4.29 1.49 4.43
N ALA A 123 4.87 0.37 4.02
CA ALA A 123 5.86 0.30 2.96
C ALA A 123 5.15 -0.18 1.69
N SER A 124 5.14 0.64 0.64
CA SER A 124 4.71 0.16 -0.67
C SER A 124 5.81 -0.65 -1.32
N LEU A 125 5.46 -1.86 -1.74
CA LEU A 125 6.29 -2.72 -2.59
C LEU A 125 5.60 -2.89 -3.95
N GLY A 126 4.67 -2.00 -4.28
CA GLY A 126 3.88 -2.05 -5.49
C GLY A 126 4.69 -1.69 -6.73
N GLY A 127 4.08 -1.97 -7.88
CA GLY A 127 4.62 -1.58 -9.17
C GLY A 127 4.55 -0.08 -9.42
N SER A 128 4.96 0.31 -10.62
CA SER A 128 5.00 1.68 -11.10
C SER A 128 3.68 2.43 -10.88
N ARG A 129 2.55 1.75 -11.04
CA ARG A 129 1.21 2.36 -11.01
C ARG A 129 0.76 2.68 -9.61
N LEU A 130 0.93 1.78 -8.64
CA LEU A 130 0.58 2.05 -7.24
C LEU A 130 1.47 3.16 -6.69
N ASN A 131 2.77 3.11 -6.99
CA ASN A 131 3.69 4.17 -6.59
C ASN A 131 3.27 5.51 -7.21
N GLY A 132 2.90 5.53 -8.50
CA GLY A 132 2.36 6.71 -9.17
C GLY A 132 1.05 7.21 -8.56
N ALA A 133 0.15 6.33 -8.17
CA ALA A 133 -1.11 6.69 -7.50
C ALA A 133 -0.88 7.28 -6.10
N LEU A 134 0.03 6.68 -5.31
CA LEU A 134 0.44 7.22 -4.00
C LEU A 134 1.11 8.59 -4.15
N LEU A 135 1.96 8.77 -5.17
CA LEU A 135 2.58 10.04 -5.52
C LEU A 135 1.53 11.12 -5.81
N ARG A 136 0.55 10.84 -6.68
CA ARG A 136 -0.51 11.80 -7.03
C ARG A 136 -1.48 12.07 -5.89
N ALA A 137 -1.70 11.10 -5.02
CA ALA A 137 -2.48 11.29 -3.80
C ALA A 137 -1.71 12.01 -2.68
N GLY A 138 -0.41 12.25 -2.84
CA GLY A 138 0.45 12.84 -1.81
C GLY A 138 0.61 11.95 -0.58
N LEU A 139 0.46 10.63 -0.74
CA LEU A 139 0.44 9.62 0.33
C LEU A 139 1.80 8.92 0.48
N PHE A 140 2.87 9.70 0.57
CA PHE A 140 4.18 9.18 0.94
C PHE A 140 4.99 10.23 1.70
N ASP A 141 5.79 9.74 2.64
CA ASP A 141 6.71 10.54 3.45
C ASP A 141 8.17 10.28 3.06
N GLU A 142 8.50 9.04 2.68
CA GLU A 142 9.83 8.57 2.32
C GLU A 142 9.81 7.76 1.01
N VAL A 143 10.87 7.85 0.21
CA VAL A 143 11.12 7.01 -0.96
C VAL A 143 12.48 6.33 -0.81
N SER A 144 12.51 5.01 -1.04
CA SER A 144 13.72 4.20 -1.07
C SER A 144 13.96 3.71 -2.50
N VAL A 145 15.07 4.09 -3.10
CA VAL A 145 15.44 3.78 -4.49
C VAL A 145 16.71 2.95 -4.51
N VAL A 146 16.72 1.85 -5.25
CA VAL A 146 17.95 1.12 -5.57
C VAL A 146 18.28 1.35 -7.04
N LEU A 147 19.42 2.00 -7.28
CA LEU A 147 19.98 2.17 -8.61
C LEU A 147 20.92 0.99 -8.88
N VAL A 148 20.58 0.17 -9.88
CA VAL A 148 21.42 -0.94 -10.32
C VAL A 148 22.34 -0.49 -11.46
N PRO A 149 23.55 -1.05 -11.61
CA PRO A 149 24.50 -0.66 -12.65
C PRO A 149 24.11 -1.21 -14.03
N MET A 150 22.90 -0.91 -14.50
CA MET A 150 22.33 -1.39 -15.76
C MET A 150 21.54 -0.28 -16.47
N LEU A 151 21.58 -0.28 -17.80
CA LEU A 151 20.81 0.64 -18.65
C LEU A 151 19.77 -0.13 -19.44
N ALA A 152 18.49 0.14 -19.21
CA ALA A 152 17.40 -0.52 -19.92
C ALA A 152 17.00 0.19 -21.23
N GLY A 153 16.89 1.53 -21.23
CA GLY A 153 16.38 2.31 -22.37
C GLY A 153 14.91 2.02 -22.70
N GLY A 154 14.42 2.51 -23.85
CA GLY A 154 13.09 2.23 -24.41
C GLY A 154 12.01 3.27 -24.10
N GLU A 155 11.22 3.63 -25.12
CA GLU A 155 10.13 4.63 -25.01
C GLU A 155 8.94 4.14 -24.18
N MET A 156 8.71 2.83 -24.19
CA MET A 156 7.59 2.17 -23.48
C MET A 156 8.02 1.47 -22.20
N THR A 157 9.29 1.62 -21.80
CA THR A 157 9.80 1.03 -20.56
C THR A 157 9.15 1.72 -19.36
N PRO A 158 8.53 0.97 -18.43
CA PRO A 158 7.87 1.58 -17.28
C PRO A 158 8.82 2.42 -16.43
N THR A 159 8.35 3.57 -15.97
CA THR A 159 9.06 4.37 -14.96
C THR A 159 8.80 3.78 -13.57
N SER A 160 9.57 4.19 -12.55
CA SER A 160 9.30 3.79 -11.17
C SER A 160 7.97 4.35 -10.61
N PHE A 161 7.41 5.38 -11.25
CA PHE A 161 6.18 6.07 -10.88
C PHE A 161 5.34 6.38 -12.13
N GLU A 162 4.52 5.42 -12.56
CA GLU A 162 3.63 5.57 -13.71
C GLU A 162 2.33 6.25 -13.26
N CYS A 163 2.17 7.51 -13.64
CA CYS A 163 1.00 8.33 -13.34
C CYS A 163 0.78 9.38 -14.43
N ARG A 164 -0.30 10.17 -14.34
CA ARG A 164 -0.50 11.30 -15.26
C ARG A 164 0.65 12.29 -15.15
N ASP A 165 0.91 12.98 -16.25
CA ASP A 165 1.88 14.05 -16.32
C ASP A 165 1.48 15.22 -15.41
N LEU A 166 2.49 16.00 -15.04
CA LEU A 166 2.30 17.26 -14.33
C LEU A 166 1.67 18.28 -15.29
N GLU A 167 0.69 19.03 -14.79
CA GLU A 167 0.18 20.22 -15.47
C GLU A 167 1.16 21.39 -15.31
N LEU A 168 1.05 22.43 -16.15
CA LEU A 168 1.98 23.57 -16.14
C LEU A 168 2.09 24.30 -14.78
N ASN A 169 1.05 24.23 -13.97
CA ASN A 169 0.95 24.84 -12.65
C ASN A 169 1.30 23.86 -11.50
N GLU A 170 1.64 22.61 -11.81
CA GLU A 170 2.01 21.60 -10.82
C GLU A 170 3.53 21.46 -10.72
N MET A 171 4.04 21.49 -9.49
CA MET A 171 5.45 21.27 -9.23
C MET A 171 5.75 19.79 -8.94
N PRO A 172 6.92 19.29 -9.35
CA PRO A 172 7.40 17.99 -8.88
C PRO A 172 7.50 17.95 -7.35
N VAL A 173 7.32 16.77 -6.76
CA VAL A 173 7.50 16.61 -5.32
C VAL A 173 8.99 16.73 -4.98
N ALA A 174 9.33 17.75 -4.19
CA ALA A 174 10.71 17.97 -3.78
C ALA A 174 11.13 16.98 -2.70
N LEU A 175 12.32 16.40 -2.89
CA LEU A 175 12.91 15.42 -1.99
C LEU A 175 14.17 15.95 -1.32
N ARG A 176 14.49 15.41 -0.14
CA ARG A 176 15.73 15.62 0.61
C ARG A 176 16.42 14.28 0.80
N LEU A 177 17.67 14.17 0.37
CA LEU A 177 18.48 12.97 0.60
C LEU A 177 18.65 12.72 2.10
N LEU A 178 18.42 11.49 2.52
CA LEU A 178 18.66 10.99 3.88
C LEU A 178 19.93 10.14 3.94
N SER A 179 20.09 9.20 3.02
CA SER A 179 21.29 8.35 2.92
C SER A 179 21.58 7.94 1.49
N SER A 180 22.85 7.62 1.24
CA SER A 180 23.37 7.09 -0.02
C SER A 180 24.42 6.05 0.29
N GLU A 181 24.16 4.79 -0.07
CA GLU A 181 24.99 3.65 0.28
C GLU A 181 25.30 2.83 -0.97
N VAL A 182 26.59 2.72 -1.31
CA VAL A 182 27.06 1.83 -2.39
C VAL A 182 27.12 0.41 -1.83
N GLN A 183 26.53 -0.54 -2.54
CA GLN A 183 26.51 -1.95 -2.20
C GLN A 183 27.68 -2.69 -2.88
N ASP A 184 27.99 -3.89 -2.40
CA ASP A 184 29.10 -4.71 -2.92
C ASP A 184 28.95 -5.07 -4.41
N ASP A 185 27.71 -5.15 -4.91
CA ASP A 185 27.41 -5.42 -6.32
C ASP A 185 27.46 -4.18 -7.23
N GLY A 186 27.87 -3.03 -6.68
CA GLY A 186 27.94 -1.75 -7.38
C GLY A 186 26.60 -1.03 -7.50
N SER A 187 25.50 -1.57 -6.93
CA SER A 187 24.25 -0.83 -6.82
C SER A 187 24.35 0.29 -5.78
N VAL A 188 23.49 1.30 -5.90
CA VAL A 188 23.42 2.43 -4.97
C VAL A 188 22.03 2.47 -4.35
N TRP A 189 21.97 2.31 -3.03
CA TRP A 189 20.75 2.47 -2.26
C TRP A 189 20.62 3.91 -1.76
N LEU A 190 19.55 4.57 -2.17
CA LEU A 190 19.25 5.96 -1.83
C LEU A 190 17.95 6.02 -1.05
N ARG A 191 17.95 6.80 0.02
CA ARG A 191 16.74 7.12 0.79
C ARG A 191 16.47 8.61 0.75
N TYR A 192 15.22 8.98 0.50
CA TYR A 192 14.79 10.36 0.37
C TYR A 192 13.56 10.63 1.23
N LEU A 193 13.57 11.74 1.95
CA LEU A 193 12.38 12.26 2.62
C LEU A 193 11.70 13.30 1.74
N ARG A 194 10.38 13.27 1.67
CA ARG A 194 9.58 14.35 1.08
C ARG A 194 9.82 15.65 1.86
N LYS A 195 10.04 16.75 1.14
CA LYS A 195 10.08 18.08 1.77
C LYS A 195 8.65 18.54 2.12
N PRO A 196 8.45 19.19 3.27
CA PRO A 196 7.17 19.83 3.58
C PRO A 196 6.78 20.79 2.46
N THR A 197 5.49 20.79 2.11
CA THR A 197 4.88 21.74 1.17
C THR A 197 4.58 23.04 1.88
#